data_AF-A0AAW2WH27-F1
#
_entry.id   AF-A0AAW2WH27-F1
#
_cell.length_a   1.000
_cell.length_b   1.000
_cell.length_c   1.000
_cell.angle_alpha   90.00
_cell.angle_beta   90.00
_cell.angle_gamma   90.00
#
_symmetry.space_group_name_H-M   'P 1'
#
loop_
_entity.id
_entity.type
_entity.pdbx_description
1 polymer ?
#
loop_
_entity_poly.entity_id
_entity_poly.type
_entity_poly.pdbx_seq_one_letter_code
_entity_poly.pdbx_strand_id
1 'polypeptide(L)'
;MRCCEKTKEFNKMTRERPQDESLWLAFAEFQDKVASMQPHKGARLQTLEKKISILEKAAELNPESEDLLLSLMNAYRSRDSTDILIRRWEKILMSNSGSYKLWREFLWVVQGEFSRFKVSDMRKMYANAIQALTGACIKQHRQ
;
A
#
# COMPACT_ATOMS: atom_id res chain seq x y z
N MET A 1 -1.31 25.05 -15.22
CA MET A 1 -1.46 23.79 -15.98
C MET A 1 -2.76 23.12 -15.55
N ARG A 2 -3.69 22.81 -16.45
CA ARG A 2 -4.97 22.16 -16.08
C ARG A 2 -4.70 20.75 -15.56
N CYS A 3 -5.29 20.35 -14.43
CA CYS A 3 -5.09 19.03 -13.81
C CYS A 3 -5.29 17.86 -14.79
N CYS A 4 -6.22 18.01 -15.74
CA CYS A 4 -6.50 17.00 -16.77
C CYS A 4 -5.34 16.74 -17.73
N GLU A 5 -4.53 17.76 -18.06
CA GLU A 5 -3.37 17.64 -18.97
C GLU A 5 -2.30 16.75 -18.32
N LYS A 6 -1.99 17.05 -17.05
CA LYS A 6 -0.96 16.37 -16.28
C LYS A 6 -1.36 14.92 -15.97
N THR A 7 -2.64 14.64 -15.72
CA THR A 7 -3.14 13.27 -15.60
C THR A 7 -2.94 12.46 -16.89
N LYS A 8 -3.14 13.06 -18.08
CA LYS A 8 -2.90 12.38 -19.36
C LYS A 8 -1.42 12.06 -19.56
N GLU A 9 -0.54 12.99 -19.20
CA GLU A 9 0.91 12.80 -19.26
C GLU A 9 1.37 11.64 -18.37
N PHE A 10 0.93 11.62 -17.10
CA PHE A 10 1.22 10.49 -16.21
C PHE A 10 0.72 9.17 -16.76
N ASN A 11 -0.52 9.10 -17.27
CA ASN A 11 -1.06 7.90 -17.89
C ASN A 11 -0.24 7.42 -19.10
N LYS A 12 0.31 8.33 -19.89
CA LYS A 12 1.20 7.99 -21.00
C LYS A 12 2.51 7.42 -20.46
N MET A 13 3.15 8.14 -19.54
CA MET A 13 4.45 7.75 -19.00
C MET A 13 4.38 6.39 -18.28
N THR A 14 3.32 6.11 -17.51
CA THR A 14 3.19 4.84 -16.77
C THR A 14 2.89 3.65 -17.68
N ARG A 15 2.34 3.88 -18.88
CA ARG A 15 2.22 2.87 -19.93
C ARG A 15 3.55 2.59 -20.62
N GLU A 16 4.35 3.63 -20.85
CA GLU A 16 5.67 3.51 -21.50
C GLU A 16 6.71 2.91 -20.55
N ARG A 17 6.63 3.21 -19.26
CA ARG A 17 7.56 2.78 -18.21
C ARG A 17 6.82 2.15 -17.03
N PRO A 18 6.18 0.98 -17.21
CA PRO A 18 5.36 0.34 -16.18
C PRO A 18 6.17 -0.10 -14.94
N GLN A 19 7.48 -0.29 -15.09
CA GLN A 19 8.39 -0.72 -14.01
C GLN A 19 9.05 0.46 -13.26
N ASP A 20 8.73 1.70 -13.64
CA ASP A 20 9.25 2.90 -12.97
C ASP A 20 8.39 3.21 -11.74
N GLU A 21 8.76 2.63 -10.61
CA GLU A 21 8.04 2.76 -9.33
C GLU A 21 7.90 4.22 -8.88
N SER A 22 8.95 5.03 -9.11
CA SER A 22 8.98 6.45 -8.74
C SER A 22 7.94 7.25 -9.52
N LEU A 23 7.73 6.91 -10.80
CA LEU A 23 6.70 7.54 -11.62
C LEU A 23 5.28 7.23 -11.10
N TRP A 24 5.03 5.99 -10.70
CA TRP A 24 3.74 5.59 -10.12
C TRP A 24 3.46 6.30 -8.79
N LEU A 25 4.46 6.38 -7.91
CA LEU A 25 4.37 7.12 -6.65
C LEU A 25 4.09 8.61 -6.90
N ALA A 26 4.82 9.24 -7.82
CA ALA A 26 4.58 10.63 -8.20
C ALA A 26 3.16 10.85 -8.76
N PHE A 27 2.62 9.88 -9.50
CA PHE A 27 1.25 9.95 -9.99
C PHE A 27 0.23 9.86 -8.85
N ALA A 28 0.46 8.96 -7.89
CA ALA A 28 -0.38 8.82 -6.70
C ALA A 28 -0.37 10.09 -5.83
N GLU A 29 0.81 10.70 -5.60
CA GLU A 29 0.93 11.98 -4.90
C GLU A 29 0.26 13.13 -5.67
N PHE A 30 0.31 13.10 -7.00
CA PHE A 30 -0.41 14.07 -7.81
C PHE A 30 -1.93 13.95 -7.59
N GLN A 31 -2.48 12.74 -7.40
CA GLN A 31 -3.89 12.59 -7.03
C GLN A 31 -4.20 13.21 -5.67
N ASP A 32 -3.31 13.12 -4.68
CA ASP A 32 -3.52 13.80 -3.39
C ASP A 32 -3.61 15.32 -3.55
N LYS A 33 -2.75 15.90 -4.40
CA LYS A 33 -2.80 17.33 -4.76
C LYS A 33 -4.11 17.67 -5.47
N VAL A 34 -4.59 16.81 -6.37
CA VAL A 34 -5.90 16.99 -7.04
C VAL A 34 -7.04 16.93 -6.02
N ALA A 35 -6.98 16.02 -5.05
CA ALA A 35 -7.98 15.86 -4.01
C ALA A 35 -8.05 17.09 -3.09
N SER A 36 -6.91 17.68 -2.71
CA SER A 36 -6.89 18.88 -1.85
C SER A 36 -7.54 20.10 -2.50
N MET A 37 -7.57 20.16 -3.83
CA MET A 37 -8.24 21.21 -4.60
C MET A 37 -9.75 20.96 -4.81
N GLN A 38 -10.28 19.78 -4.44
CA GLN A 38 -11.70 19.47 -4.62
C GLN A 38 -12.56 20.10 -3.50
N PRO A 39 -13.60 20.87 -3.83
CA PRO A 39 -14.42 21.59 -2.84
C PRO A 39 -15.34 20.66 -2.04
N HIS A 40 -15.71 19.50 -2.59
CA HIS A 40 -16.72 18.61 -2.01
C HIS A 40 -16.15 17.25 -1.65
N LYS A 41 -16.67 16.66 -0.56
CA LYS A 41 -16.25 15.35 -0.04
C LYS A 41 -16.40 14.22 -1.09
N GLY A 42 -17.48 14.23 -1.88
CA GLY A 42 -17.70 13.23 -2.92
C GLY A 42 -16.63 13.25 -4.02
N ALA A 43 -16.22 14.44 -4.47
CA ALA A 43 -15.16 14.58 -5.47
C ALA A 43 -13.79 14.13 -4.91
N ARG A 44 -13.50 14.40 -3.63
CA ARG A 44 -12.31 13.87 -2.95
C ARG A 44 -12.30 12.34 -2.89
N LEU A 45 -13.44 11.73 -2.61
CA LEU A 45 -13.57 10.27 -2.59
C LEU A 45 -13.33 9.68 -3.99
N GLN A 46 -13.88 10.27 -5.04
CA GLN A 46 -13.60 9.83 -6.42
C GLN A 46 -12.11 9.93 -6.79
N THR A 47 -11.42 10.96 -6.32
CA THR A 47 -9.97 11.08 -6.52
C THR A 47 -9.20 10.03 -5.71
N LEU A 48 -9.65 9.70 -4.50
CA LEU A 48 -9.08 8.59 -3.72
C LEU A 48 -9.26 7.24 -4.43
N GLU A 49 -10.45 6.95 -4.97
CA GLU A 49 -10.66 5.70 -5.74
C GLU A 49 -9.73 5.64 -6.96
N LYS A 50 -9.56 6.75 -7.68
CA LYS A 50 -8.61 6.82 -8.81
C LYS A 50 -7.18 6.56 -8.36
N LYS A 51 -6.74 7.14 -7.24
CA LYS A 51 -5.43 6.89 -6.65
C LYS A 51 -5.25 5.40 -6.31
N ILE A 52 -6.26 4.78 -5.71
CA ILE A 52 -6.25 3.35 -5.40
C ILE A 52 -6.10 2.52 -6.68
N SER A 53 -6.89 2.77 -7.72
CA SER A 53 -6.77 2.02 -8.98
C SER A 53 -5.40 2.17 -9.64
N ILE A 54 -4.80 3.36 -9.58
CA ILE A 54 -3.43 3.60 -10.06
C ILE A 54 -2.43 2.74 -9.27
N LEU A 55 -2.52 2.76 -7.94
CA LEU A 55 -1.61 2.03 -7.05
C LEU A 55 -1.82 0.51 -7.12
N GLU A 56 -3.06 0.03 -7.28
CA GLU A 56 -3.37 -1.38 -7.54
C GLU A 56 -2.68 -1.84 -8.83
N LYS A 57 -2.77 -1.04 -9.90
CA LYS A 57 -2.12 -1.37 -11.17
C LYS A 57 -0.59 -1.34 -11.05
N ALA A 58 -0.05 -0.36 -10.35
CA ALA A 58 1.38 -0.25 -10.11
C ALA A 58 1.90 -1.48 -9.32
N ALA A 59 1.22 -1.87 -8.25
CA ALA A 59 1.57 -3.02 -7.43
C ALA A 59 1.40 -4.36 -8.15
N GLU A 60 0.44 -4.49 -9.07
CA GLU A 60 0.32 -5.67 -9.93
C GLU A 60 1.55 -5.84 -10.85
N LEU A 61 2.07 -4.72 -11.36
CA LEU A 61 3.22 -4.71 -12.26
C LEU A 61 4.57 -4.77 -11.52
N ASN A 62 4.60 -4.32 -10.27
CA ASN A 62 5.79 -4.19 -9.41
C ASN A 62 5.52 -4.82 -8.03
N PRO A 63 5.29 -6.14 -7.95
CA PRO A 63 4.77 -6.79 -6.73
C PRO A 63 5.72 -6.79 -5.53
N GLU A 64 7.01 -6.56 -5.74
CA GLU A 64 8.05 -6.52 -4.71
C GLU A 64 8.36 -5.09 -4.22
N SER A 65 7.74 -4.07 -4.82
CA SER A 65 7.96 -2.67 -4.44
C SER A 65 7.29 -2.36 -3.11
N GLU A 66 8.09 -2.38 -2.03
CA GLU A 66 7.62 -2.05 -0.69
C GLU A 66 6.95 -0.68 -0.65
N ASP A 67 7.50 0.32 -1.34
CA ASP A 67 6.98 1.70 -1.31
C ASP A 67 5.61 1.82 -2.00
N LEU A 68 5.41 1.13 -3.13
CA LEU A 68 4.09 1.09 -3.79
C LEU A 68 3.05 0.36 -2.93
N LEU A 69 3.43 -0.77 -2.33
CA LEU A 69 2.56 -1.52 -1.44
C LEU A 69 2.18 -0.70 -0.20
N LEU A 70 3.13 0.01 0.41
CA LEU A 70 2.88 0.90 1.55
C LEU A 70 1.95 2.06 1.17
N SER A 71 2.19 2.70 0.03
CA SER A 71 1.33 3.77 -0.49
C SER A 71 -0.10 3.27 -0.73
N LEU A 72 -0.24 2.07 -1.29
CA LEU A 72 -1.54 1.41 -1.50
C LEU A 72 -2.25 1.10 -0.19
N MET A 73 -1.54 0.55 0.81
CA MET A 73 -2.13 0.25 2.12
C MET A 73 -2.56 1.50 2.89
N ASN A 74 -1.85 2.61 2.74
CA ASN A 74 -2.26 3.89 3.30
C ASN A 74 -3.50 4.47 2.62
N ALA A 75 -3.61 4.31 1.29
CA ALA A 75 -4.82 4.68 0.56
C ALA A 75 -6.02 3.83 1.00
N TYR A 76 -5.85 2.50 1.14
CA TYR A 76 -6.90 1.63 1.69
C TYR A 76 -7.28 1.99 3.12
N ARG A 77 -6.32 2.31 4.00
CA ARG A 77 -6.62 2.71 5.39
C ARG A 77 -7.58 3.88 5.46
N SER A 78 -7.52 4.79 4.49
CA SER A 78 -8.40 5.97 4.44
C SER A 78 -9.82 5.68 3.94
N ARG A 79 -10.04 4.50 3.31
CA ARG A 79 -11.31 4.11 2.68
C ARG A 79 -11.98 2.93 3.36
N ASP A 80 -11.21 1.89 3.69
CA ASP A 80 -11.68 0.59 4.11
C ASP A 80 -11.88 0.53 5.64
N SER A 81 -12.78 -0.36 6.08
CA SER A 81 -12.84 -0.74 7.50
C SER A 81 -11.59 -1.53 7.91
N THR A 82 -11.28 -1.53 9.21
CA THR A 82 -10.11 -2.24 9.74
C THR A 82 -10.11 -3.73 9.37
N ASP A 83 -11.27 -4.40 9.34
CA ASP A 83 -11.36 -5.81 8.91
C ASP A 83 -10.87 -6.05 7.49
N ILE A 84 -11.31 -5.20 6.57
CA ILE A 84 -10.94 -5.30 5.16
C ILE A 84 -9.46 -4.96 5.01
N LEU A 85 -8.99 -3.93 5.72
CA LEU A 85 -7.59 -3.52 5.71
C LEU A 85 -6.66 -4.63 6.20
N ILE A 86 -7.02 -5.33 7.28
CA ILE A 86 -6.23 -6.45 7.83
C ILE A 86 -6.12 -7.58 6.79
N ARG A 87 -7.23 -7.98 6.15
CA ARG A 87 -7.21 -9.04 5.13
C ARG A 87 -6.34 -8.68 3.92
N ARG A 88 -6.30 -7.38 3.55
CA ARG A 88 -5.41 -6.89 2.49
C ARG A 88 -3.94 -6.94 2.92
N TRP A 89 -3.62 -6.57 4.15
CA TRP A 89 -2.28 -6.71 4.71
C TRP A 89 -1.82 -8.17 4.71
N GLU A 90 -2.66 -9.09 5.19
CA GLU A 90 -2.36 -10.52 5.19
C GLU A 90 -2.04 -11.02 3.77
N LYS A 91 -2.81 -10.61 2.76
CA LYS A 91 -2.54 -10.96 1.35
C LYS A 91 -1.17 -10.46 0.88
N ILE A 92 -0.82 -9.21 1.16
CA ILE A 92 0.48 -8.64 0.76
C ILE A 92 1.63 -9.36 1.47
N LEU A 93 1.49 -9.63 2.77
CA LEU A 93 2.51 -10.30 3.57
C LEU A 93 2.71 -11.77 3.20
N MET A 94 1.69 -12.45 2.66
CA MET A 94 1.87 -13.80 2.11
C MET A 94 2.87 -13.81 0.93
N SER A 95 2.78 -12.82 0.04
CA SER A 95 3.70 -12.68 -1.10
C SER A 95 5.03 -12.05 -0.71
N ASN A 96 5.02 -11.09 0.22
CA ASN A 96 6.19 -10.31 0.62
C ASN A 96 6.67 -10.64 2.05
N SER A 97 6.62 -11.93 2.41
CA SER A 97 6.83 -12.42 3.78
C SER A 97 8.20 -12.07 4.39
N GLY A 98 9.20 -11.80 3.54
CA GLY A 98 10.54 -11.38 3.95
C GLY A 98 10.72 -9.89 4.21
N SER A 99 9.71 -9.05 3.94
CA SER A 99 9.83 -7.60 4.09
C SER A 99 9.61 -7.18 5.54
N TYR A 100 10.71 -6.82 6.23
CA TYR A 100 10.63 -6.22 7.56
C TYR A 100 9.82 -4.92 7.57
N LYS A 101 9.93 -4.09 6.53
CA LYS A 101 9.22 -2.81 6.47
C LYS A 101 7.71 -3.04 6.45
N LEU A 102 7.21 -3.95 5.60
CA LEU A 102 5.79 -4.26 5.52
C LEU A 102 5.26 -4.84 6.84
N TRP A 103 6.00 -5.75 7.47
CA TRP A 103 5.65 -6.30 8.77
C TRP A 103 5.56 -5.21 9.86
N ARG A 104 6.52 -4.29 9.91
CA ARG A 104 6.52 -3.19 10.89
C ARG A 104 5.28 -2.32 10.77
N GLU A 105 4.95 -1.88 9.55
CA GLU A 105 3.79 -1.02 9.32
C GLU A 105 2.47 -1.75 9.61
N PHE A 106 2.36 -3.03 9.26
CA PHE A 106 1.19 -3.85 9.62
C PHE A 106 0.99 -3.96 11.13
N LEU A 107 2.07 -4.24 11.88
CA LEU A 107 2.00 -4.35 13.33
C LEU A 107 1.58 -3.03 13.99
N TRP A 108 2.03 -1.88 13.47
CA TRP A 108 1.55 -0.57 13.92
C TRP A 108 0.06 -0.34 13.63
N VAL A 109 -0.45 -0.79 12.47
CA VAL A 109 -1.89 -0.72 12.16
C VAL A 109 -2.69 -1.45 13.23
N VAL A 110 -2.29 -2.69 13.54
CA VAL A 110 -3.06 -3.52 14.47
C VAL A 110 -2.92 -3.05 15.92
N GLN A 111 -1.77 -2.53 16.32
CA GLN A 111 -1.59 -1.92 17.64
C GLN A 111 -2.48 -0.69 17.83
N GLY A 112 -2.68 0.11 16.78
CA GLY A 112 -3.54 1.30 16.84
C GLY A 112 -5.04 1.00 16.98
N GLU A 113 -5.47 -0.24 16.72
CA GLU A 113 -6.88 -0.64 16.81
C GLU A 113 -7.24 -1.13 18.21
N PHE A 114 -7.41 -0.18 19.13
CA PHE A 114 -7.73 -0.46 20.54
C PHE A 114 -9.01 -1.28 20.73
N SER A 115 -10.01 -1.10 19.87
CA SER A 115 -11.30 -1.80 19.98
C SER A 115 -11.19 -3.32 19.85
N ARG A 116 -10.10 -3.80 19.23
CA ARG A 116 -9.83 -5.21 18.96
C ARG A 116 -8.53 -5.72 19.55
N PHE A 117 -7.84 -4.87 20.31
CA PHE A 117 -6.56 -5.22 20.87
C PHE A 117 -6.70 -6.37 21.87
N LYS A 118 -6.04 -7.49 21.58
CA LYS A 118 -5.84 -8.59 22.52
C LYS A 118 -4.35 -8.92 22.56
N VAL A 119 -3.79 -8.95 23.75
CA VAL A 119 -2.36 -9.29 23.96
C VAL A 119 -2.02 -10.65 23.36
N SER A 120 -2.94 -11.62 23.45
CA SER A 120 -2.77 -12.96 22.86
C SER A 120 -2.63 -12.92 21.35
N ASP A 121 -3.43 -12.09 20.68
CA ASP A 121 -3.46 -12.01 19.21
C ASP A 121 -2.25 -11.22 18.72
N MET A 122 -1.89 -10.15 19.43
CA MET A 122 -0.65 -9.40 19.17
C MET A 122 0.59 -10.30 19.28
N ARG A 123 0.67 -11.13 20.33
CA ARG A 123 1.78 -12.07 20.51
C ARG A 123 1.88 -13.07 19.36
N LYS A 124 0.74 -13.61 18.91
CA LYS A 124 0.69 -14.52 17.75
C LYS A 124 1.16 -13.82 16.49
N MET A 125 0.75 -12.58 16.26
CA MET A 125 1.17 -11.81 15.08
C MET A 125 2.67 -11.53 15.06
N TYR A 126 3.25 -11.13 16.19
CA TYR A 126 4.70 -10.97 16.30
C TYR A 126 5.45 -12.29 16.07
N ALA A 127 4.96 -13.40 16.62
CA ALA A 127 5.56 -14.72 16.39
C ALA A 127 5.54 -15.08 14.89
N ASN A 128 4.41 -14.85 14.21
CA ASN A 128 4.29 -15.06 12.76
C ASN A 128 5.26 -14.20 11.97
N ALA A 129 5.40 -12.91 12.33
CA ALA A 129 6.35 -12.00 11.69
C ALA A 129 7.80 -12.49 11.84
N ILE A 130 8.21 -12.84 13.06
CA ILE A 130 9.56 -13.37 13.34
C ILE A 130 9.81 -14.65 12.55
N GLN A 131 8.84 -15.56 12.52
CA GLN A 131 8.97 -16.82 11.78
C GLN A 131 9.08 -16.59 10.27
N ALA A 132 8.27 -15.70 9.71
CA ALA A 132 8.32 -15.34 8.29
C ALA A 132 9.67 -14.73 7.89
N LEU A 133 10.16 -13.76 8.67
CA LEU A 133 11.45 -13.10 8.43
C LEU A 133 12.63 -14.07 8.59
N THR A 134 12.60 -14.92 9.61
CA THR A 134 13.64 -15.95 9.82
C THR A 134 13.66 -16.93 8.66
N GLY A 135 12.49 -17.39 8.20
CA GLY A 135 12.36 -18.28 7.06
C GLY A 135 12.87 -17.66 5.75
N ALA A 136 12.60 -16.37 5.51
CA ALA A 136 13.13 -15.65 4.36
C ALA A 136 14.67 -15.52 4.42
N CYS A 137 15.22 -15.18 5.58
CA CYS A 137 16.67 -15.07 5.80
C CYS A 137 17.40 -16.41 5.53
N ILE A 138 16.86 -17.53 6.02
CA ILE A 138 17.43 -18.86 5.79
C ILE A 138 17.44 -19.23 4.29
N LYS A 139 16.38 -18.87 3.55
CA LYS A 139 16.32 -19.12 2.10
C LYS A 139 17.39 -18.34 1.34
N GLN A 140 17.64 -17.08 1.72
CA GLN A 140 18.67 -16.25 1.10
C GLN A 140 20.10 -16.75 1.35
N HIS A 141 20.37 -17.36 2.50
CA HIS A 141 21.71 -17.90 2.83
C HIS A 141 22.02 -19.26 2.18
N ARG A 142 21.02 -19.93 1.58
CA ARG A 142 21.18 -21.24 0.93
C ARG A 142 21.31 -21.15 -0.60
N GLN A 143 21.18 -19.96 -1.17
CA GLN A 143 21.39 -19.65 -2.58
C GLN A 143 22.77 -19.03 -2.77
#